data_AF-A0A354AYH8-F1
#
_entry.id   AF-A0A354AYH8-F1
#
_cell.length_a   1.000
_cell.length_b   1.000
_cell.length_c   1.000
_cell.angle_alpha   90.00
_cell.angle_beta   90.00
_cell.angle_gamma   90.00
#
_symmetry.space_group_name_H-M   'P 1'
#
loop_
_entity.id
_entity.type
_entity.pdbx_description
1 polymer ?
#
loop_
_entity_poly.entity_id
_entity_poly.type
_entity_poly.pdbx_seq_one_letter_code
_entity_poly.pdbx_strand_id
1 'polypeptide(L)'
;MFKLNTLDLNLRGIFAAFSLLLLACVPIEAFANARQNSPQSATASTRVYEGAKAKLSRDLYPAYRILDRLMSANPAIKQNASIAVRSLDEQTCKQLIGENALCGIAANLPNVSKEDNLMIWALQVAAAQAPDLNAYATSANNRIVINRALYDALANNIEGKSCVIAHELAHLHKDHTKLKRQALDQFNNEAAEKISAAVANAKRANESQQFWSVVAIGLNAASAGLNSGAGNYSAAANANFQNQVLASRIANDQNAGNIMFSQLMQQAANLAPQVASSLGQMDGLPGQLVKRTMVDVNSYLGEVNAKMSETSRSHEYESDSMAVEFLANAGINPKGCIDVIATLHRGSYKPIAAVGDSHPGEVERIKNIEDAIEAKAAAYRRAKSQIVKPGALPYRYDERLEIVTVYPRGSKVYSSMASESQSVDTLLGK
;
A
#
# COMPACT_ATOMS: atom_id res chain seq x y z
N MET A 1 -5.29 -17.44 -93.90
CA MET A 1 -3.97 -16.83 -93.66
C MET A 1 -2.95 -17.95 -93.44
N PHE A 2 -2.10 -18.15 -94.47
CA PHE A 2 -0.79 -18.82 -94.52
C PHE A 2 0.06 -18.64 -93.24
N LYS A 3 0.97 -19.51 -92.77
CA LYS A 3 1.93 -20.50 -93.32
C LYS A 3 2.25 -21.53 -92.19
N LEU A 4 2.30 -22.85 -92.39
CA LEU A 4 3.43 -23.69 -92.89
C LEU A 4 4.72 -23.50 -92.05
N ASN A 5 5.15 -24.52 -91.29
CA ASN A 5 6.20 -25.52 -91.65
C ASN A 5 7.46 -25.25 -90.78
N THR A 6 8.31 -26.20 -90.34
CA THR A 6 8.74 -27.50 -90.86
C THR A 6 9.76 -28.16 -89.91
N LEU A 7 9.81 -29.51 -89.96
CA LEU A 7 10.98 -30.42 -90.04
C LEU A 7 12.02 -30.43 -88.90
N ASP A 8 12.23 -31.55 -88.20
CA ASP A 8 12.84 -32.86 -88.58
C ASP A 8 14.34 -32.95 -88.29
N LEU A 9 14.74 -34.16 -87.87
CA LEU A 9 16.02 -34.88 -88.05
C LEU A 9 16.70 -35.42 -86.78
N ASN A 10 16.24 -36.60 -86.34
CA ASN A 10 16.88 -37.91 -86.58
C ASN A 10 18.42 -38.01 -86.71
N LEU A 11 19.02 -38.93 -85.91
CA LEU A 11 20.09 -39.93 -86.20
C LEU A 11 20.97 -40.15 -84.95
N ARG A 12 20.89 -41.30 -84.25
CA ARG A 12 21.60 -42.57 -84.51
C ARG A 12 23.14 -42.47 -84.45
N GLY A 13 23.73 -43.27 -83.55
CA GLY A 13 25.13 -43.71 -83.63
C GLY A 13 25.68 -44.12 -82.26
N ILE A 14 25.64 -45.38 -81.82
CA ILE A 14 26.49 -46.54 -82.20
C ILE A 14 27.70 -46.70 -81.25
N PHE A 15 27.69 -47.83 -80.52
CA PHE A 15 28.82 -48.71 -80.11
C PHE A 15 29.97 -48.10 -79.27
N ALA A 16 30.69 -48.81 -78.41
CA ALA A 16 30.65 -50.14 -77.80
C ALA A 16 31.75 -50.16 -76.72
N ALA A 17 31.61 -51.10 -75.77
CA ALA A 17 32.64 -51.85 -75.04
C ALA A 17 33.98 -51.18 -74.65
N PHE A 18 34.36 -51.28 -73.38
CA PHE A 18 35.46 -52.18 -72.96
C PHE A 18 35.55 -52.28 -71.43
N SER A 19 35.62 -53.51 -70.94
CA SER A 19 36.00 -53.90 -69.57
C SER A 19 37.45 -53.50 -69.27
N LEU A 20 37.81 -53.14 -68.04
CA LEU A 20 38.65 -53.96 -67.12
C LEU A 20 39.08 -53.16 -65.85
N LEU A 21 38.81 -53.79 -64.70
CA LEU A 21 39.45 -53.75 -63.37
C LEU A 21 40.61 -52.77 -63.08
N LEU A 22 40.50 -52.06 -61.95
CA LEU A 22 41.62 -51.85 -60.99
C LEU A 22 41.09 -51.44 -59.60
N LEU A 23 41.52 -52.18 -58.57
CA LEU A 23 41.31 -51.91 -57.14
C LEU A 23 42.06 -50.64 -56.68
N ALA A 24 41.43 -49.82 -55.84
CA ALA A 24 42.11 -49.06 -54.78
C ALA A 24 41.13 -48.64 -53.66
N CYS A 25 41.66 -48.58 -52.44
CA CYS A 25 41.03 -48.46 -51.11
C CYS A 25 40.05 -47.28 -50.83
N VAL A 26 38.99 -47.61 -50.08
CA VAL A 26 38.32 -46.97 -48.90
C VAL A 26 38.34 -45.43 -48.77
N PRO A 27 37.17 -44.80 -48.49
CA PRO A 27 36.86 -44.47 -47.08
C PRO A 27 35.46 -44.92 -46.61
N ILE A 28 35.40 -45.03 -45.28
CA ILE A 28 34.32 -45.38 -44.38
C ILE A 28 33.21 -44.31 -44.42
N GLU A 29 31.95 -44.67 -44.72
CA GLU A 29 30.78 -43.91 -44.29
C GLU A 29 29.55 -44.81 -44.07
N ALA A 30 28.70 -44.36 -43.13
CA ALA A 30 27.31 -44.75 -42.87
C ALA A 30 27.03 -45.94 -41.91
N PHE A 31 27.38 -45.76 -40.62
CA PHE A 31 26.47 -46.23 -39.58
C PHE A 31 25.31 -45.23 -39.46
N ALA A 32 24.14 -45.66 -39.90
CA ALA A 32 22.87 -44.98 -39.69
C ALA A 32 22.55 -44.92 -38.20
N ASN A 33 22.63 -43.73 -37.60
CA ASN A 33 22.05 -43.47 -36.28
C ASN A 33 20.62 -42.98 -36.46
N ALA A 34 19.67 -43.89 -36.25
CA ALA A 34 18.29 -43.54 -35.96
C ALA A 34 18.26 -42.68 -34.69
N ARG A 35 18.07 -41.36 -34.85
CA ARG A 35 17.74 -40.48 -33.72
C ARG A 35 16.36 -40.89 -33.19
N GLN A 36 16.38 -41.58 -32.06
CA GLN A 36 15.23 -41.68 -31.18
C GLN A 36 14.79 -40.27 -30.79
N ASN A 37 13.57 -39.90 -31.18
CA ASN A 37 12.88 -38.72 -30.67
C ASN A 37 12.59 -38.96 -29.17
N SER A 38 13.50 -38.53 -28.31
CA SER A 38 13.23 -38.35 -26.88
C SER A 38 12.50 -37.01 -26.71
N PRO A 39 11.49 -36.91 -25.82
CA PRO A 39 10.80 -35.64 -25.56
C PRO A 39 11.83 -34.60 -25.09
N GLN A 40 11.92 -33.48 -25.80
CA GLN A 40 12.78 -32.36 -25.43
C GLN A 40 12.57 -31.98 -23.96
N SER A 41 13.64 -32.11 -23.18
CA SER A 41 13.76 -31.66 -21.79
C SER A 41 13.21 -30.24 -21.63
N ALA A 42 12.07 -30.10 -20.95
CA ALA A 42 11.63 -28.82 -20.39
C ALA A 42 12.80 -28.19 -19.61
N THR A 43 13.13 -26.92 -19.90
CA THR A 43 14.18 -26.19 -19.18
C THR A 43 13.87 -26.17 -17.67
N ALA A 44 14.90 -26.04 -16.82
CA ALA A 44 14.71 -26.06 -15.36
C ALA A 44 13.67 -25.04 -14.86
N SER A 45 13.57 -23.87 -15.52
CA SER A 45 12.55 -22.86 -15.24
C SER A 45 11.14 -23.31 -15.61
N THR A 46 10.95 -24.01 -16.73
CA THR A 46 9.65 -24.58 -17.11
C THR A 46 9.15 -25.55 -16.05
N ARG A 47 10.03 -26.41 -15.52
CA ARG A 47 9.67 -27.35 -14.43
C ARG A 47 9.23 -26.63 -13.15
N VAL A 48 9.87 -25.51 -12.80
CA VAL A 48 9.49 -24.69 -11.64
C VAL A 48 8.09 -24.11 -11.79
N TYR A 49 7.75 -23.58 -12.97
CA TYR A 49 6.44 -23.00 -13.23
C TYR A 49 5.32 -24.03 -13.33
N GLU A 50 5.57 -25.19 -13.94
CA GLU A 50 4.58 -26.29 -13.97
C GLU A 50 4.29 -26.78 -12.54
N GLY A 51 5.31 -26.93 -11.71
CA GLY A 51 5.14 -27.28 -10.29
C GLY A 51 4.38 -26.21 -9.50
N ALA A 52 4.63 -24.92 -9.76
CA ALA A 52 3.88 -23.82 -9.15
C ALA A 52 2.41 -23.81 -9.60
N LYS A 53 2.16 -24.02 -10.90
CA LYS A 53 0.80 -24.03 -11.47
C LYS A 53 -0.07 -25.15 -10.90
N ALA A 54 0.54 -26.29 -10.56
CA ALA A 54 -0.17 -27.41 -9.94
C ALA A 54 -0.58 -27.16 -8.47
N LYS A 55 0.11 -26.25 -7.77
CA LYS A 55 -0.08 -26.00 -6.33
C LYS A 55 -0.84 -24.72 -6.02
N LEU A 56 -0.62 -23.67 -6.81
CA LEU A 56 -1.17 -22.35 -6.56
C LEU A 56 -2.59 -22.24 -7.10
N SER A 57 -3.45 -21.51 -6.39
CA SER A 57 -4.83 -21.26 -6.81
C SER A 57 -4.88 -20.50 -8.15
N ARG A 58 -6.05 -20.55 -8.80
CA ARG A 58 -6.31 -19.93 -10.11
C ARG A 58 -5.89 -18.46 -10.17
N ASP A 59 -6.12 -17.71 -9.08
CA ASP A 59 -5.86 -16.27 -9.03
C ASP A 59 -4.44 -15.96 -8.50
N LEU A 60 -3.87 -16.85 -7.67
CA LEU A 60 -2.55 -16.66 -7.07
C LEU A 60 -1.42 -17.01 -8.03
N TYR A 61 -1.59 -18.01 -8.89
CA TYR A 61 -0.56 -18.40 -9.86
C TYR A 61 -0.18 -17.25 -10.83
N PRO A 62 -1.14 -16.57 -11.49
CA PRO A 62 -0.78 -15.46 -12.38
C PRO A 62 -0.19 -14.27 -11.62
N ALA A 63 -0.66 -13.99 -10.40
CA ALA A 63 -0.07 -12.96 -9.53
C ALA A 63 1.40 -13.27 -9.19
N TYR A 64 1.71 -14.52 -8.83
CA TYR A 64 3.07 -15.00 -8.65
C TYR A 64 3.92 -14.82 -9.92
N ARG A 65 3.40 -15.21 -11.10
CA ARG A 65 4.14 -15.09 -12.36
C ARG A 65 4.48 -13.63 -12.71
N ILE A 66 3.57 -12.71 -12.43
CA ILE A 66 3.79 -11.27 -12.58
C ILE A 66 4.90 -10.81 -11.62
N LEU A 67 4.78 -11.13 -10.32
CA LEU A 67 5.77 -10.72 -9.32
C LEU A 67 7.17 -11.26 -9.64
N ASP A 68 7.28 -12.54 -9.99
CA ASP A 68 8.53 -13.17 -10.43
C ASP A 68 9.16 -12.44 -11.63
N ARG A 69 8.33 -12.08 -12.63
CA ARG A 69 8.80 -11.35 -13.82
C ARG A 69 9.28 -9.94 -13.47
N LEU A 70 8.54 -9.21 -12.64
CA LEU A 70 8.90 -7.86 -12.19
C LEU A 70 10.22 -7.89 -11.41
N MET A 71 10.35 -8.77 -10.41
CA MET A 71 11.59 -8.90 -9.63
C MET A 71 12.77 -9.37 -10.50
N SER A 72 12.54 -10.29 -11.44
CA SER A 72 13.58 -10.80 -12.34
C SER A 72 14.15 -9.74 -13.28
N ALA A 73 13.29 -8.82 -13.74
CA ALA A 73 13.65 -7.75 -14.65
C ALA A 73 14.27 -6.53 -13.95
N ASN A 74 14.12 -6.45 -12.63
CA ASN A 74 14.53 -5.30 -11.82
C ASN A 74 15.51 -5.74 -10.72
N PRO A 75 16.79 -6.00 -11.05
CA PRO A 75 17.78 -6.54 -10.11
C PRO A 75 18.15 -5.56 -8.98
N ALA A 76 17.71 -4.30 -9.05
CA ALA A 76 17.79 -3.33 -7.96
C ALA A 76 16.91 -3.72 -6.77
N ILE A 77 15.87 -4.52 -6.96
CA ILE A 77 15.03 -5.05 -5.89
C ILE A 77 15.82 -6.13 -5.13
N LYS A 78 16.19 -5.82 -3.87
CA LYS A 78 17.03 -6.69 -3.04
C LYS A 78 16.26 -7.42 -1.95
N GLN A 79 15.08 -6.94 -1.61
CA GLN A 79 14.17 -7.59 -0.68
C GLN A 79 13.40 -8.74 -1.35
N ASN A 80 13.01 -9.74 -0.55
CA ASN A 80 11.96 -10.67 -0.96
C ASN A 80 10.61 -9.95 -1.03
N ALA A 81 9.67 -10.52 -1.76
CA ALA A 81 8.30 -10.02 -1.80
C ALA A 81 7.33 -11.20 -1.70
N SER A 82 6.34 -11.06 -0.84
CA SER A 82 5.26 -12.02 -0.67
C SER A 82 4.00 -11.49 -1.33
N ILE A 83 3.21 -12.34 -1.97
CA ILE A 83 1.94 -11.96 -2.61
C ILE A 83 0.81 -12.89 -2.21
N ALA A 84 -0.36 -12.31 -2.00
CA ALA A 84 -1.61 -13.01 -1.75
C ALA A 84 -2.77 -12.34 -2.50
N VAL A 85 -3.72 -13.15 -2.99
CA VAL A 85 -4.97 -12.67 -3.61
C VAL A 85 -6.14 -13.25 -2.82
N ARG A 86 -6.84 -12.41 -2.05
CA ARG A 86 -7.86 -12.88 -1.10
C ARG A 86 -9.09 -11.98 -1.07
N SER A 87 -10.23 -12.56 -0.70
CA SER A 87 -11.35 -11.80 -0.13
C SER A 87 -11.02 -11.49 1.32
N LEU A 88 -11.01 -10.22 1.71
CA LEU A 88 -10.80 -9.85 3.11
C LEU A 88 -12.09 -10.16 3.86
N ASP A 89 -12.12 -11.24 4.64
CA ASP A 89 -13.15 -11.40 5.66
C ASP A 89 -12.83 -10.48 6.86
N GLU A 90 -13.88 -10.06 7.57
CA GLU A 90 -13.78 -9.12 8.69
C GLU A 90 -12.78 -9.59 9.75
N GLN A 91 -12.71 -10.89 10.01
CA GLN A 91 -11.90 -11.45 11.08
C GLN A 91 -10.41 -11.39 10.74
N THR A 92 -10.06 -11.64 9.47
CA THR A 92 -8.71 -11.48 8.92
C THR A 92 -8.31 -10.01 8.81
N CYS A 93 -9.26 -9.12 8.48
CA CYS A 93 -9.05 -7.67 8.50
C CYS A 93 -8.70 -7.18 9.92
N LYS A 94 -9.50 -7.56 10.92
CA LYS A 94 -9.27 -7.20 12.34
C LYS A 94 -7.91 -7.69 12.85
N GLN A 95 -7.48 -8.88 12.45
CA GLN A 95 -6.18 -9.44 12.83
C GLN A 95 -4.98 -8.73 12.20
N LEU A 96 -5.15 -8.07 11.05
CA LEU A 96 -4.03 -7.48 10.29
C LEU A 96 -3.85 -5.98 10.51
N ILE A 97 -4.94 -5.25 10.80
CA ILE A 97 -4.91 -3.78 10.95
C ILE A 97 -5.55 -3.27 12.26
N GLY A 98 -5.95 -4.18 13.17
CA GLY A 98 -6.61 -3.84 14.44
C GLY A 98 -8.12 -3.67 14.31
N GLU A 99 -8.82 -3.45 15.44
CA GLU A 99 -10.27 -3.20 15.44
C GLU A 99 -10.59 -1.85 14.80
N ASN A 100 -10.90 -1.87 13.50
CA ASN A 100 -11.30 -0.71 12.73
C ASN A 100 -12.72 -0.92 12.17
N ALA A 101 -13.55 0.13 12.20
CA ALA A 101 -14.91 0.15 11.66
C ALA A 101 -15.00 -0.29 10.18
N LEU A 102 -13.91 -0.17 9.43
CA LEU A 102 -13.77 -0.66 8.05
C LEU A 102 -13.92 -2.18 7.92
N CYS A 103 -13.54 -2.95 8.94
CA CYS A 103 -13.62 -4.41 8.88
C CYS A 103 -15.07 -4.93 8.96
N GLY A 104 -15.99 -4.15 9.57
CA GLY A 104 -17.40 -4.55 9.78
C GLY A 104 -18.28 -4.57 8.52
N ILE A 105 -17.81 -4.00 7.43
CA ILE A 105 -18.56 -3.92 6.16
C ILE A 105 -18.44 -5.22 5.35
N ALA A 106 -17.39 -6.03 5.61
CA ALA A 106 -17.18 -7.32 4.94
C ALA A 106 -17.93 -8.51 5.58
N ALA A 107 -18.51 -8.32 6.77
CA ALA A 107 -19.01 -9.42 7.61
C ALA A 107 -20.45 -9.88 7.33
N ASN A 108 -21.23 -9.11 6.58
CA ASN A 108 -22.68 -9.32 6.42
C ASN A 108 -23.07 -9.78 5.02
N LEU A 109 -22.32 -10.69 4.41
CA LEU A 109 -22.78 -11.39 3.21
C LEU A 109 -23.01 -12.87 3.53
N PRO A 110 -24.28 -13.36 3.49
CA PRO A 110 -24.56 -14.76 3.69
C PRO A 110 -24.02 -15.60 2.53
N ASN A 111 -23.60 -16.83 2.84
CA ASN A 111 -23.15 -17.81 1.87
C ASN A 111 -24.39 -18.38 1.15
N VAL A 112 -24.59 -18.07 -0.13
CA VAL A 112 -25.80 -18.48 -0.86
C VAL A 112 -25.46 -19.46 -1.99
N SER A 113 -26.13 -20.61 -1.97
CA SER A 113 -26.04 -21.65 -3.00
C SER A 113 -26.75 -21.24 -4.30
N LYS A 114 -26.40 -21.95 -5.38
CA LYS A 114 -26.60 -21.60 -6.80
C LYS A 114 -28.02 -21.34 -7.33
N GLU A 115 -29.10 -21.32 -6.55
CA GLU A 115 -30.46 -21.47 -7.13
C GLU A 115 -31.54 -20.40 -6.91
N ASP A 116 -31.43 -19.35 -6.09
CA ASP A 116 -32.58 -18.44 -5.88
C ASP A 116 -32.43 -16.99 -6.37
N ASN A 117 -33.35 -16.60 -7.26
CA ASN A 117 -33.18 -15.57 -8.29
C ASN A 117 -34.09 -14.31 -8.13
N LEU A 118 -34.34 -13.88 -6.89
CA LEU A 118 -35.02 -12.59 -6.62
C LEU A 118 -34.30 -11.76 -5.53
N MET A 119 -33.66 -12.43 -4.58
CA MET A 119 -32.72 -11.81 -3.62
C MET A 119 -31.42 -11.37 -4.30
N ILE A 120 -31.06 -11.95 -5.45
CA ILE A 120 -29.92 -11.55 -6.29
C ILE A 120 -30.08 -10.11 -6.82
N TRP A 121 -31.31 -9.65 -7.10
CA TRP A 121 -31.55 -8.26 -7.54
C TRP A 121 -31.50 -7.25 -6.40
N ALA A 122 -31.98 -7.61 -5.20
CA ALA A 122 -31.87 -6.74 -4.02
C ALA A 122 -30.43 -6.70 -3.43
N LEU A 123 -29.69 -7.81 -3.49
CA LEU A 123 -28.25 -7.89 -3.20
C LEU A 123 -27.41 -7.12 -4.23
N GLN A 124 -27.85 -7.04 -5.49
CA GLN A 124 -27.21 -6.19 -6.51
C GLN A 124 -27.37 -4.69 -6.20
N VAL A 125 -28.41 -4.27 -5.46
CA VAL A 125 -28.60 -2.88 -5.01
C VAL A 125 -27.86 -2.57 -3.69
N ALA A 126 -27.71 -3.55 -2.79
CA ALA A 126 -26.87 -3.40 -1.60
C ALA A 126 -25.36 -3.49 -1.91
N ALA A 127 -24.96 -4.36 -2.85
CA ALA A 127 -23.64 -4.40 -3.46
C ALA A 127 -23.39 -3.24 -4.44
N ALA A 128 -24.43 -2.47 -4.81
CA ALA A 128 -24.28 -1.21 -5.53
C ALA A 128 -23.77 -0.05 -4.64
N GLN A 129 -23.48 -0.29 -3.36
CA GLN A 129 -22.60 0.56 -2.54
C GLN A 129 -21.26 -0.11 -2.18
N ALA A 130 -20.90 -1.09 -3.03
CA ALA A 130 -19.62 -1.73 -3.40
C ALA A 130 -18.70 -2.43 -2.36
N PRO A 131 -17.94 -3.46 -2.80
CA PRO A 131 -16.73 -3.93 -2.15
C PRO A 131 -15.55 -3.01 -2.52
N ASP A 132 -14.87 -2.43 -1.53
CA ASP A 132 -13.69 -1.57 -1.73
C ASP A 132 -12.67 -2.22 -2.68
N LEU A 133 -12.51 -1.66 -3.89
CA LEU A 133 -11.48 -2.08 -4.85
C LEU A 133 -10.10 -1.63 -4.32
N ASN A 134 -9.37 -2.53 -3.66
CA ASN A 134 -8.14 -2.17 -2.97
C ASN A 134 -6.99 -3.18 -3.16
N ALA A 135 -5.76 -2.70 -3.09
CA ALA A 135 -4.53 -3.46 -2.93
C ALA A 135 -3.60 -2.70 -1.98
N TYR A 136 -2.78 -3.41 -1.21
CA TYR A 136 -1.83 -2.75 -0.32
C TYR A 136 -0.56 -3.58 -0.11
N ALA A 137 0.53 -2.87 0.12
CA ALA A 137 1.82 -3.38 0.51
C ALA A 137 2.13 -3.05 1.97
N THR A 138 2.72 -4.02 2.68
CA THR A 138 3.27 -3.81 4.02
C THR A 138 4.73 -4.22 4.07
N SER A 139 5.58 -3.26 4.46
CA SER A 139 7.01 -3.48 4.63
C SER A 139 7.35 -4.42 5.80
N ALA A 140 6.44 -4.61 6.77
CA ALA A 140 6.73 -5.40 7.98
C ALA A 140 7.03 -6.88 7.66
N ASN A 141 6.44 -7.41 6.60
CA ASN A 141 6.64 -8.78 6.12
C ASN A 141 6.84 -8.84 4.60
N ASN A 142 7.19 -7.70 3.99
CA ASN A 142 7.32 -7.51 2.54
C ASN A 142 6.15 -8.11 1.76
N ARG A 143 4.91 -7.90 2.22
CA ARG A 143 3.73 -8.56 1.67
C ARG A 143 2.87 -7.60 0.87
N ILE A 144 2.54 -8.01 -0.33
CA ILE A 144 1.53 -7.45 -1.22
C ILE A 144 0.25 -8.26 -1.03
N VAL A 145 -0.85 -7.57 -0.75
CA VAL A 145 -2.19 -8.16 -0.66
C VAL A 145 -3.08 -7.49 -1.68
N ILE A 146 -3.71 -8.29 -2.54
CA ILE A 146 -4.64 -7.79 -3.56
C ILE A 146 -6.03 -8.30 -3.22
N ASN A 147 -7.00 -7.38 -3.15
CA ASN A 147 -8.39 -7.76 -3.00
C ASN A 147 -8.84 -8.54 -4.24
N ARG A 148 -9.47 -9.70 -4.03
CA ARG A 148 -10.00 -10.54 -5.12
C ARG A 148 -10.98 -9.76 -6.01
N ALA A 149 -11.81 -8.86 -5.47
CA ALA A 149 -12.72 -8.02 -6.26
C ALA A 149 -11.98 -7.08 -7.22
N LEU A 150 -10.89 -6.44 -6.79
CA LEU A 150 -10.03 -5.65 -7.67
C LEU A 150 -9.35 -6.53 -8.71
N TYR A 151 -8.83 -7.68 -8.29
CA TYR A 151 -8.20 -8.63 -9.21
C TYR A 151 -9.17 -9.14 -10.29
N ASP A 152 -10.42 -9.40 -9.93
CA ASP A 152 -11.48 -9.85 -10.83
C ASP A 152 -12.01 -8.71 -11.71
N ALA A 153 -12.12 -7.48 -11.17
CA ALA A 153 -12.51 -6.28 -11.94
C ALA A 153 -11.52 -5.97 -13.07
N LEU A 154 -10.24 -6.30 -12.88
CA LEU A 154 -9.23 -6.21 -13.93
C LEU A 154 -9.28 -7.40 -14.91
N ALA A 155 -10.08 -8.44 -14.65
CA ALA A 155 -10.37 -9.56 -15.54
C ALA A 155 -9.14 -10.08 -16.32
N ASN A 156 -9.16 -9.97 -17.67
CA ASN A 156 -8.07 -10.40 -18.56
C ASN A 156 -7.03 -9.30 -18.83
N ASN A 157 -7.14 -8.12 -18.21
CA ASN A 157 -6.18 -7.02 -18.31
C ASN A 157 -4.92 -7.36 -17.48
N ILE A 158 -4.02 -8.15 -18.09
CA ILE A 158 -2.75 -8.55 -17.45
C ILE A 158 -1.86 -7.35 -17.20
N GLU A 159 -1.85 -6.37 -18.10
CA GLU A 159 -1.12 -5.12 -17.94
C GLU A 159 -1.60 -4.34 -16.70
N GLY A 160 -2.92 -4.24 -16.51
CA GLY A 160 -3.52 -3.59 -15.36
C GLY A 160 -3.21 -4.32 -14.05
N LYS A 161 -3.36 -5.65 -14.03
CA LYS A 161 -2.95 -6.48 -12.87
C LYS A 161 -1.46 -6.32 -12.56
N SER A 162 -0.63 -6.24 -13.60
CA SER A 162 0.80 -6.02 -13.47
C SER A 162 1.11 -4.64 -12.91
N CYS A 163 0.35 -3.62 -13.30
CA CYS A 163 0.52 -2.28 -12.75
C CYS A 163 0.23 -2.24 -11.25
N VAL A 164 -0.89 -2.82 -10.80
CA VAL A 164 -1.20 -2.88 -9.36
C VAL A 164 -0.07 -3.58 -8.60
N ILE A 165 0.38 -4.75 -9.06
CA ILE A 165 1.48 -5.48 -8.42
C ILE A 165 2.79 -4.66 -8.43
N ALA A 166 3.10 -3.97 -9.53
CA ALA A 166 4.30 -3.16 -9.66
C ALA A 166 4.27 -1.92 -8.74
N HIS A 167 3.11 -1.29 -8.58
CA HIS A 167 2.88 -0.16 -7.68
C HIS A 167 3.07 -0.59 -6.22
N GLU A 168 2.44 -1.69 -5.80
CA GLU A 168 2.64 -2.23 -4.45
C GLU A 168 4.10 -2.68 -4.20
N LEU A 169 4.73 -3.27 -5.22
CA LEU A 169 6.15 -3.61 -5.15
C LEU A 169 7.06 -2.38 -5.02
N ALA A 170 6.68 -1.24 -5.60
CA ALA A 170 7.40 0.02 -5.44
C ALA A 170 7.29 0.56 -4.00
N HIS A 171 6.12 0.51 -3.39
CA HIS A 171 5.94 0.83 -1.97
C HIS A 171 6.83 -0.04 -1.06
N LEU A 172 6.94 -1.34 -1.35
CA LEU A 172 7.87 -2.23 -0.65
C LEU A 172 9.33 -1.90 -0.94
N HIS A 173 9.65 -1.58 -2.19
CA HIS A 173 11.01 -1.26 -2.61
C HIS A 173 11.58 -0.06 -1.86
N LYS A 174 10.76 0.98 -1.71
CA LYS A 174 11.10 2.26 -1.07
C LYS A 174 10.83 2.30 0.43
N ASP A 175 10.18 1.27 0.97
CA ASP A 175 9.76 1.21 2.36
C ASP A 175 8.88 2.42 2.76
N HIS A 176 7.94 2.78 1.89
CA HIS A 176 7.04 3.93 2.08
C HIS A 176 6.25 3.84 3.40
N THR A 177 5.98 2.64 3.91
CA THR A 177 5.35 2.45 5.24
C THR A 177 6.23 2.99 6.36
N LYS A 178 7.53 2.67 6.35
CA LYS A 178 8.47 3.16 7.35
C LYS A 178 8.69 4.66 7.21
N LEU A 179 8.85 5.16 5.99
CA LEU A 179 9.04 6.59 5.73
C LEU A 179 7.84 7.41 6.19
N LYS A 180 6.62 6.94 5.93
CA LYS A 180 5.38 7.59 6.42
C LYS A 180 5.31 7.62 7.95
N ARG A 181 5.73 6.54 8.63
CA ARG A 181 5.82 6.51 10.11
C ARG A 181 6.83 7.51 10.64
N GLN A 182 8.03 7.54 10.05
CA GLN A 182 9.09 8.48 10.45
C GLN A 182 8.67 9.94 10.24
N ALA A 183 8.01 10.25 9.12
CA ALA A 183 7.45 11.57 8.85
C ALA A 183 6.36 11.95 9.88
N LEU A 184 5.45 11.02 10.19
CA LEU A 184 4.42 11.25 11.21
C LEU A 184 5.04 11.53 12.58
N ASP A 185 6.04 10.75 13.01
CA ASP A 185 6.74 10.95 14.26
C ASP A 185 7.42 12.33 14.31
N GLN A 186 8.10 12.72 13.22
CA GLN A 186 8.72 14.04 13.10
C GLN A 186 7.69 15.16 13.21
N PHE A 187 6.60 15.11 12.44
CA PHE A 187 5.58 16.16 12.47
C PHE A 187 4.87 16.24 13.82
N ASN A 188 4.65 15.10 14.49
CA ASN A 188 4.12 15.08 15.85
C ASN A 188 5.09 15.68 16.87
N ASN A 189 6.40 15.51 16.70
CA ASN A 189 7.40 16.17 17.56
C ASN A 189 7.38 17.69 17.36
N GLU A 190 7.38 18.15 16.11
CA GLU A 190 7.26 19.58 15.78
C GLU A 190 5.96 20.19 16.35
N ALA A 191 4.83 19.48 16.22
CA ALA A 191 3.56 19.91 16.79
C ALA A 191 3.62 19.92 18.32
N ALA A 192 4.20 18.91 18.96
CA ALA A 192 4.34 18.83 20.41
C ALA A 192 5.19 20.00 20.97
N GLU A 193 6.24 20.42 20.28
CA GLU A 193 7.05 21.59 20.63
C GLU A 193 6.23 22.89 20.55
N LYS A 194 5.50 23.10 19.45
CA LYS A 194 4.62 24.26 19.28
C LYS A 194 3.50 24.30 20.32
N ILE A 195 2.88 23.16 20.62
CA ILE A 195 1.87 23.03 21.68
C ILE A 195 2.49 23.39 23.03
N SER A 196 3.64 22.82 23.38
CA SER A 196 4.33 23.15 24.65
C SER A 196 4.62 24.65 24.76
N ALA A 197 5.06 25.30 23.68
CA ALA A 197 5.28 26.74 23.66
C ALA A 197 3.99 27.55 23.86
N ALA A 198 2.89 27.16 23.21
CA ALA A 198 1.58 27.79 23.39
C ALA A 198 1.03 27.62 24.82
N VAL A 199 1.21 26.44 25.42
CA VAL A 199 0.84 26.17 26.81
C VAL A 199 1.70 26.99 27.78
N ALA A 200 3.01 27.10 27.55
CA ALA A 200 3.89 27.94 28.36
C ALA A 200 3.51 29.43 28.28
N ASN A 201 3.11 29.92 27.10
CA ASN A 201 2.56 31.27 26.93
C ASN A 201 1.27 31.45 27.74
N ALA A 202 0.37 30.45 27.72
CA ALA A 202 -0.85 30.49 28.51
C ALA A 202 -0.57 30.47 30.01
N LYS A 203 0.40 29.69 30.49
CA LYS A 203 0.79 29.69 31.91
C LYS A 203 1.31 31.05 32.36
N ARG A 204 2.19 31.69 31.58
CA ARG A 204 2.65 33.05 31.85
C ARG A 204 1.49 34.06 31.87
N ALA A 205 0.54 33.93 30.96
CA ALA A 205 -0.67 34.76 30.95
C ALA A 205 -1.53 34.53 32.21
N ASN A 206 -1.66 33.28 32.66
CA ASN A 206 -2.38 32.93 33.89
C ASN A 206 -1.70 33.53 35.13
N GLU A 207 -0.38 33.39 35.26
CA GLU A 207 0.39 33.99 36.36
C GLU A 207 0.20 35.51 36.42
N SER A 208 0.23 36.17 35.27
CA SER A 208 -0.05 37.61 35.17
C SER A 208 -1.48 37.96 35.59
N GLN A 209 -2.47 37.18 35.14
CA GLN A 209 -3.88 37.36 35.54
C GLN A 209 -4.08 37.15 37.04
N GLN A 210 -3.45 36.13 37.62
CA GLN A 210 -3.51 35.86 39.05
C GLN A 210 -2.88 37.00 39.86
N PHE A 211 -1.71 37.50 39.44
CA PHE A 211 -1.08 38.65 40.09
C PHE A 211 -2.02 39.87 40.12
N TRP A 212 -2.59 40.26 38.97
CA TRP A 212 -3.50 41.40 38.90
C TRP A 212 -4.79 41.18 39.69
N SER A 213 -5.27 39.94 39.78
CA SER A 213 -6.43 39.61 40.61
C SER A 213 -6.17 39.81 42.11
N VAL A 214 -4.99 39.42 42.59
CA VAL A 214 -4.58 39.62 43.99
C VAL A 214 -4.44 41.12 44.29
N VAL A 215 -3.84 41.88 43.37
CA VAL A 215 -3.74 43.35 43.50
C VAL A 215 -5.13 43.98 43.57
N ALA A 216 -6.05 43.60 42.69
CA ALA A 216 -7.42 44.13 42.70
C ALA A 216 -8.17 43.81 44.01
N ILE A 217 -8.05 42.57 44.51
CA ILE A 217 -8.65 42.16 45.78
C ILE A 217 -8.09 42.99 46.95
N GLY A 218 -6.77 43.19 46.97
CA GLY A 218 -6.09 44.00 47.97
C GLY A 218 -6.53 45.48 47.97
N LEU A 219 -6.63 46.09 46.79
CA LEU A 219 -7.09 47.47 46.64
C LEU A 219 -8.54 47.65 47.11
N ASN A 220 -9.43 46.73 46.76
CA ASN A 220 -10.82 46.73 47.22
C ASN A 220 -10.93 46.50 48.73
N ALA A 221 -10.09 45.62 49.31
CA ALA A 221 -10.07 45.40 50.76
C ALA A 221 -9.59 46.66 51.50
N ALA A 222 -8.55 47.33 51.00
CA ALA A 222 -8.09 48.61 51.54
C ALA A 222 -9.19 49.69 51.44
N SER A 223 -9.88 49.77 50.29
CA SER A 223 -11.04 50.66 50.11
C SER A 223 -12.17 50.36 51.10
N ALA A 224 -12.46 49.09 51.37
CA ALA A 224 -13.45 48.70 52.37
C ALA A 224 -13.06 49.15 53.79
N GLY A 225 -11.78 48.99 54.16
CA GLY A 225 -11.24 49.46 55.44
C GLY A 225 -11.32 50.98 55.59
N LEU A 226 -10.93 51.73 54.56
CA LEU A 226 -10.99 53.19 54.56
C LEU A 226 -12.44 53.70 54.66
N ASN A 227 -13.36 53.14 53.87
CA ASN A 227 -14.77 53.54 53.89
C ASN A 227 -15.44 53.22 55.22
N SER A 228 -15.16 52.06 55.82
CA SER A 228 -15.70 51.70 57.15
C SER A 228 -15.14 52.58 58.26
N GLY A 229 -13.85 52.91 58.24
CA GLY A 229 -13.22 53.85 59.17
C GLY A 229 -13.76 55.28 59.06
N ALA A 230 -14.22 55.69 57.87
CA ALA A 230 -14.86 56.98 57.62
C ALA A 230 -16.38 56.98 57.89
N GLY A 231 -16.96 55.89 58.42
CA GLY A 231 -18.39 55.75 58.69
C GLY A 231 -19.26 55.49 57.46
N ASN A 232 -18.68 55.31 56.27
CA ASN A 232 -19.40 54.97 55.04
C ASN A 232 -19.52 53.44 54.87
N TYR A 233 -20.35 52.83 55.71
CA TYR A 233 -20.55 51.38 55.71
C TYR A 233 -21.12 50.83 54.40
N SER A 234 -21.91 51.63 53.67
CA SER A 234 -22.47 51.22 52.38
C SER A 234 -21.40 51.01 51.31
N ALA A 235 -20.43 51.93 51.21
CA ALA A 235 -19.30 51.80 50.30
C ALA A 235 -18.36 50.65 50.70
N ALA A 236 -18.17 50.45 52.01
CA ALA A 236 -17.38 49.31 52.52
C ALA A 236 -18.03 47.96 52.18
N ALA A 237 -19.36 47.84 52.34
CA ALA A 237 -20.11 46.65 51.95
C ALA A 237 -20.01 46.39 50.44
N ASN A 238 -20.11 47.44 49.62
CA ASN A 238 -19.96 47.34 48.17
C ASN A 238 -18.57 46.84 47.75
N ALA A 239 -17.49 47.37 48.34
CA ALA A 239 -16.13 46.92 48.06
C ALA A 239 -15.89 45.44 48.47
N ASN A 240 -16.44 45.02 49.61
CA ASN A 240 -16.41 43.61 50.03
C ASN A 240 -17.19 42.69 49.07
N PHE A 241 -18.35 43.13 48.60
CA PHE A 241 -19.13 42.38 47.61
C PHE A 241 -18.36 42.23 46.28
N GLN A 242 -17.69 43.27 45.80
CA GLN A 242 -16.86 43.20 44.60
C GLN A 242 -15.73 42.17 44.73
N ASN A 243 -15.11 42.07 45.91
CA ASN A 243 -14.10 41.04 46.20
C ASN A 243 -14.68 39.62 46.13
N GLN A 244 -15.85 39.39 46.74
CA GLN A 244 -16.50 38.09 46.69
C GLN A 244 -16.88 37.68 45.26
N VAL A 245 -17.39 38.62 44.46
CA VAL A 245 -17.74 38.38 43.05
C VAL A 245 -16.51 38.05 42.22
N LEU A 246 -15.41 38.81 42.37
CA LEU A 246 -14.17 38.57 41.65
C LEU A 246 -13.56 37.21 42.00
N ALA A 247 -13.46 36.88 43.30
CA ALA A 247 -12.96 35.60 43.76
C ALA A 247 -13.80 34.42 43.23
N SER A 248 -15.13 34.56 43.23
CA SER A 248 -16.04 33.54 42.69
C SER A 248 -15.85 33.34 41.17
N ARG A 249 -15.64 34.41 40.40
CA ARG A 249 -15.38 34.31 38.96
C ARG A 249 -14.08 33.56 38.66
N ILE A 250 -13.01 33.86 39.41
CA ILE A 250 -11.72 33.18 39.26
C ILE A 250 -11.87 31.69 39.57
N ALA A 251 -12.52 31.34 40.68
CA ALA A 251 -12.76 29.96 41.06
C ALA A 251 -13.60 29.20 40.01
N ASN A 252 -14.65 29.85 39.47
CA ASN A 252 -15.48 29.27 38.43
C ASN A 252 -14.71 29.03 37.12
N ASP A 253 -13.86 29.97 36.71
CA ASP A 253 -13.06 29.82 35.49
C ASP A 253 -11.97 28.76 35.66
N GLN A 254 -11.38 28.64 36.85
CA GLN A 254 -10.46 27.55 37.19
C GLN A 254 -11.15 26.19 37.11
N ASN A 255 -12.36 26.07 37.67
CA ASN A 255 -13.15 24.85 37.60
C ASN A 255 -13.53 24.50 36.15
N ALA A 256 -13.92 25.50 35.35
CA ALA A 256 -14.18 25.30 33.93
C ALA A 256 -12.95 24.77 33.19
N GLY A 257 -11.76 25.30 33.51
CA GLY A 257 -10.49 24.82 33.00
C GLY A 257 -10.23 23.34 33.32
N ASN A 258 -10.43 22.94 34.58
CA ASN A 258 -10.27 21.54 35.01
C ASN A 258 -11.24 20.60 34.28
N ILE A 259 -12.50 21.01 34.07
CA ILE A 259 -13.48 20.24 33.30
C ILE A 259 -13.01 20.08 31.85
N MET A 260 -12.60 21.17 31.19
CA MET A 260 -12.11 21.12 29.81
C MET A 260 -10.85 20.25 29.69
N PHE A 261 -9.93 20.34 30.65
CA PHE A 261 -8.72 19.52 30.67
C PHE A 261 -9.07 18.02 30.80
N SER A 262 -10.02 17.66 31.66
CA SER A 262 -10.46 16.27 31.79
C SER A 262 -11.03 15.70 30.48
N GLN A 263 -11.80 16.50 29.74
CA GLN A 263 -12.34 16.13 28.42
C GLN A 263 -11.23 16.04 27.37
N LEU A 264 -10.28 16.97 27.40
CA LEU A 264 -9.12 16.98 26.51
C LEU A 264 -8.27 15.70 26.68
N MET A 265 -8.00 15.31 27.92
CA MET A 265 -7.18 14.11 28.20
C MET A 265 -7.87 12.81 27.80
N GLN A 266 -9.20 12.75 27.83
CA GLN A 266 -9.96 11.60 27.27
C GLN A 266 -9.76 11.49 25.76
N GLN A 267 -9.73 12.63 25.05
CA GLN A 267 -9.50 12.65 23.60
C GLN A 267 -8.02 12.43 23.24
N ALA A 268 -7.10 12.86 24.11
CA ALA A 268 -5.65 12.74 23.90
C ALA A 268 -5.15 11.29 23.92
N ALA A 269 -5.94 10.33 24.42
CA ALA A 269 -5.60 8.90 24.40
C ALA A 269 -5.35 8.35 22.98
N ASN A 270 -5.92 8.99 21.95
CA ASN A 270 -5.74 8.60 20.55
C ASN A 270 -4.64 9.40 19.83
N LEU A 271 -3.95 10.31 20.54
CA LEU A 271 -2.89 11.13 19.96
C LEU A 271 -1.51 10.52 20.18
N ALA A 272 -0.52 11.03 19.46
CA ALA A 272 0.87 10.65 19.67
C ALA A 272 1.31 10.97 21.11
N PRO A 273 2.11 10.12 21.77
CA PRO A 273 2.51 10.30 23.17
C PRO A 273 3.13 11.67 23.47
N GLN A 274 3.97 12.18 22.57
CA GLN A 274 4.59 13.50 22.69
C GLN A 274 3.57 14.64 22.64
N VAL A 275 2.53 14.53 21.80
CA VAL A 275 1.45 15.51 21.71
C VAL A 275 0.60 15.46 22.97
N ALA A 276 0.22 14.26 23.42
CA ALA A 276 -0.55 14.06 24.64
C ALA A 276 0.20 14.61 25.88
N SER A 277 1.52 14.40 25.96
CA SER A 277 2.36 14.97 27.01
C SER A 277 2.36 16.50 27.00
N SER A 278 2.43 17.13 25.82
CA SER A 278 2.35 18.59 25.69
C SER A 278 0.97 19.13 26.09
N LEU A 279 -0.12 18.43 25.73
CA LEU A 279 -1.49 18.80 26.16
C LEU A 279 -1.67 18.63 27.67
N GLY A 280 -1.04 17.62 28.27
CA GLY A 280 -1.04 17.39 29.72
C GLY A 280 -0.52 18.60 30.51
N GLN A 281 0.36 19.41 29.92
CA GLN A 281 0.85 20.62 30.56
C GLN A 281 -0.22 21.70 30.73
N MET A 282 -1.39 21.58 30.10
CA MET A 282 -2.52 22.51 30.26
C MET A 282 -3.21 22.39 31.61
N ASP A 283 -2.87 21.37 32.41
CA ASP A 283 -3.38 21.22 33.76
C ASP A 283 -3.21 22.51 34.58
N GLY A 284 -4.27 22.87 35.31
CA GLY A 284 -4.34 24.08 36.12
C GLY A 284 -4.54 25.38 35.34
N LEU A 285 -4.70 25.38 34.02
CA LEU A 285 -5.08 26.59 33.29
C LEU A 285 -6.58 26.91 33.47
N PRO A 286 -6.97 28.19 33.57
CA PRO A 286 -8.37 28.60 33.57
C PRO A 286 -9.02 28.36 32.21
N GLY A 287 -10.35 28.17 32.21
CA GLY A 287 -11.13 27.78 31.04
C GLY A 287 -10.94 28.69 29.82
N GLN A 288 -10.83 30.01 30.03
CA GLN A 288 -10.57 30.96 28.94
C GLN A 288 -9.22 30.72 28.25
N LEU A 289 -8.17 30.40 29.02
CA LEU A 289 -6.84 30.14 28.47
C LEU A 289 -6.77 28.77 27.82
N VAL A 290 -7.41 27.75 28.39
CA VAL A 290 -7.58 26.44 27.75
C VAL A 290 -8.24 26.61 26.38
N LYS A 291 -9.37 27.33 26.29
CA LYS A 291 -10.08 27.57 25.04
C LYS A 291 -9.23 28.28 23.99
N ARG A 292 -8.45 29.29 24.40
CA ARG A 292 -7.55 30.02 23.49
C ARG A 292 -6.44 29.11 22.97
N THR A 293 -5.74 28.41 23.87
CA THR A 293 -4.65 27.51 23.50
C THR A 293 -5.12 26.38 22.60
N MET A 294 -6.36 25.89 22.77
CA MET A 294 -6.93 24.87 21.89
C MET A 294 -7.09 25.32 20.43
N VAL A 295 -7.22 26.63 20.15
CA VAL A 295 -7.20 27.14 18.77
C VAL A 295 -5.84 26.89 18.12
N ASP A 296 -4.77 27.18 18.85
CA ASP A 296 -3.40 26.95 18.37
C ASP A 296 -3.10 25.45 18.22
N VAL A 297 -3.49 24.64 19.22
CA VAL A 297 -3.39 23.17 19.17
C VAL A 297 -4.06 22.60 17.92
N ASN A 298 -5.31 22.99 17.68
CA ASN A 298 -6.06 22.50 16.51
C ASN A 298 -5.39 22.92 15.20
N SER A 299 -4.83 24.13 15.14
CA SER A 299 -4.04 24.58 13.98
C SER A 299 -2.81 23.70 13.75
N TYR A 300 -2.04 23.41 14.81
CA TYR A 300 -0.82 22.60 14.68
C TYR A 300 -1.12 21.14 14.31
N LEU A 301 -2.18 20.54 14.85
CA LEU A 301 -2.62 19.21 14.44
C LEU A 301 -3.14 19.21 12.99
N GLY A 302 -3.79 20.29 12.56
CA GLY A 302 -4.17 20.52 11.17
C GLY A 302 -2.95 20.55 10.23
N GLU A 303 -1.85 21.21 10.63
CA GLU A 303 -0.59 21.21 9.88
C GLU A 303 0.02 19.80 9.75
N VAL A 304 -0.02 18.99 10.81
CA VAL A 304 0.44 17.59 10.75
C VAL A 304 -0.35 16.82 9.69
N ASN A 305 -1.68 16.94 9.70
CA ASN A 305 -2.53 16.28 8.72
C ASN A 305 -2.23 16.73 7.27
N ALA A 306 -2.02 18.04 7.07
CA ALA A 306 -1.67 18.59 5.76
C ALA A 306 -0.32 18.03 5.25
N LYS A 307 0.72 18.06 6.09
CA LYS A 307 2.04 17.51 5.76
C LYS A 307 1.99 16.01 5.50
N MET A 308 1.19 15.26 6.25
CA MET A 308 0.99 13.82 6.03
C MET A 308 0.27 13.52 4.71
N SER A 309 -0.70 14.35 4.34
CA SER A 309 -1.39 14.24 3.05
C SER A 309 -0.41 14.47 1.90
N GLU A 310 0.41 15.53 1.98
CA GLU A 310 1.45 15.83 1.00
C GLU A 310 2.49 14.69 0.88
N THR A 311 2.99 14.20 2.02
CA THR A 311 3.92 13.06 2.07
C THR A 311 3.32 11.84 1.38
N SER A 312 2.04 11.56 1.62
CA SER A 312 1.39 10.40 1.02
C SER A 312 1.24 10.56 -0.49
N ARG A 313 0.83 11.74 -0.98
CA ARG A 313 0.76 12.02 -2.44
C ARG A 313 2.12 11.86 -3.13
N SER A 314 3.19 12.31 -2.49
CA SER A 314 4.56 12.15 -3.01
C SER A 314 4.94 10.68 -3.17
N HIS A 315 4.64 9.85 -2.16
CA HIS A 315 4.89 8.41 -2.23
C HIS A 315 4.07 7.71 -3.33
N GLU A 316 2.84 8.14 -3.60
CA GLU A 316 2.03 7.61 -4.72
C GLU A 316 2.67 7.95 -6.07
N TYR A 317 3.11 9.20 -6.28
CA TYR A 317 3.77 9.61 -7.52
C TYR A 317 5.12 8.90 -7.76
N GLU A 318 5.90 8.70 -6.70
CA GLU A 318 7.13 7.91 -6.75
C GLU A 318 6.80 6.45 -7.12
N SER A 319 5.79 5.87 -6.47
CA SER A 319 5.37 4.48 -6.73
C SER A 319 4.83 4.28 -8.14
N ASP A 320 4.07 5.24 -8.67
CA ASP A 320 3.59 5.25 -10.06
C ASP A 320 4.76 5.28 -11.06
N SER A 321 5.72 6.19 -10.85
CA SER A 321 6.91 6.31 -11.71
C SER A 321 7.75 5.02 -11.70
N MET A 322 7.93 4.43 -10.51
CA MET A 322 8.67 3.18 -10.36
C MET A 322 7.90 1.98 -10.92
N ALA A 323 6.57 1.94 -10.80
CA ALA A 323 5.76 0.90 -11.41
C ALA A 323 5.94 0.90 -12.93
N VAL A 324 5.90 2.08 -13.56
CA VAL A 324 6.19 2.23 -14.99
C VAL A 324 7.59 1.73 -15.34
N GLU A 325 8.60 2.07 -14.54
CA GLU A 325 9.95 1.55 -14.73
C GLU A 325 10.02 0.02 -14.62
N PHE A 326 9.39 -0.56 -13.60
CA PHE A 326 9.40 -2.00 -13.38
C PHE A 326 8.72 -2.75 -14.52
N LEU A 327 7.58 -2.24 -15.00
CA LEU A 327 6.86 -2.79 -16.15
C LEU A 327 7.66 -2.67 -17.45
N ALA A 328 8.23 -1.49 -17.69
CA ALA A 328 9.05 -1.23 -18.87
C ALA A 328 10.25 -2.19 -18.93
N ASN A 329 10.98 -2.36 -17.83
CA ASN A 329 12.10 -3.30 -17.73
C ASN A 329 11.63 -4.76 -17.90
N ALA A 330 10.42 -5.09 -17.43
CA ALA A 330 9.81 -6.40 -17.60
C ALA A 330 9.29 -6.65 -19.03
N GLY A 331 9.26 -5.65 -19.90
CA GLY A 331 8.66 -5.73 -21.24
C GLY A 331 7.14 -5.83 -21.20
N ILE A 332 6.51 -5.41 -20.09
CA ILE A 332 5.06 -5.32 -19.93
C ILE A 332 4.65 -3.88 -20.29
N ASN A 333 3.55 -3.72 -21.05
CA ASN A 333 3.12 -2.40 -21.50
C ASN A 333 2.67 -1.53 -20.31
N PRO A 334 3.38 -0.44 -19.97
CA PRO A 334 3.04 0.39 -18.82
C PRO A 334 1.75 1.20 -19.01
N LYS A 335 1.22 1.32 -20.24
CA LYS A 335 -0.06 1.99 -20.49
C LYS A 335 -1.24 1.35 -19.74
N GLY A 336 -1.15 0.07 -19.38
CA GLY A 336 -2.18 -0.57 -18.56
C GLY A 336 -2.37 0.06 -17.18
N CYS A 337 -1.40 0.85 -16.69
CA CYS A 337 -1.58 1.65 -15.48
C CYS A 337 -2.65 2.72 -15.63
N ILE A 338 -2.76 3.36 -16.80
CA ILE A 338 -3.77 4.39 -17.06
C ILE A 338 -5.16 3.75 -17.02
N ASP A 339 -5.32 2.54 -17.57
CA ASP A 339 -6.58 1.80 -17.54
C ASP A 339 -7.00 1.42 -16.11
N VAL A 340 -6.04 1.13 -15.22
CA VAL A 340 -6.30 0.87 -13.80
C VAL A 340 -6.84 2.12 -13.13
N ILE A 341 -6.18 3.28 -13.30
CA ILE A 341 -6.65 4.54 -12.74
C ILE A 341 -8.06 4.89 -13.24
N ALA A 342 -8.32 4.73 -14.54
CA ALA A 342 -9.64 4.94 -15.11
C ALA A 342 -10.70 3.92 -14.62
N THR A 343 -10.28 2.72 -14.22
CA THR A 343 -11.19 1.69 -13.65
C THR A 343 -11.53 2.02 -12.20
N LEU A 344 -10.55 2.49 -11.41
CA LEU A 344 -10.77 2.93 -10.03
C LEU A 344 -11.68 4.15 -9.96
N HIS A 345 -11.58 5.09 -10.91
CA HIS A 345 -12.44 6.29 -10.94
C HIS A 345 -13.86 6.06 -11.48
N ARG A 346 -14.07 5.04 -12.34
CA ARG A 346 -15.41 4.71 -12.87
C ARG A 346 -16.29 3.97 -11.87
N GLY A 347 -15.70 3.25 -10.91
CA GLY A 347 -16.44 2.84 -9.73
C GLY A 347 -16.79 4.09 -8.95
N SER A 348 -18.08 4.34 -8.68
CA SER A 348 -18.54 5.46 -7.83
C SER A 348 -18.16 5.27 -6.36
N TYR A 349 -16.87 5.01 -6.13
CA TYR A 349 -16.33 4.61 -4.86
C TYR A 349 -15.48 5.74 -4.34
N LYS A 350 -16.06 6.54 -3.44
CA LYS A 350 -15.23 7.25 -2.48
C LYS A 350 -14.55 6.15 -1.67
N PRO A 351 -13.21 6.04 -1.68
CA PRO A 351 -12.54 5.15 -0.75
C PRO A 351 -13.10 5.47 0.63
N ILE A 352 -13.55 4.45 1.37
CA ILE A 352 -13.90 4.68 2.76
C ILE A 352 -12.61 5.15 3.41
N ALA A 353 -12.64 6.38 3.95
CA ALA A 353 -11.49 7.05 4.52
C ALA A 353 -10.90 6.22 5.68
N ALA A 354 -10.06 5.24 5.34
CA ALA A 354 -9.03 4.76 6.22
C ALA A 354 -8.13 5.96 6.52
N VAL A 355 -7.75 6.12 7.78
CA VAL A 355 -6.79 7.15 8.20
C VAL A 355 -5.59 7.11 7.24
N GLY A 356 -5.51 8.10 6.33
CA GLY A 356 -4.56 8.11 5.23
C GLY A 356 -5.13 7.90 3.81
N ASP A 357 -6.39 8.27 3.53
CA ASP A 357 -6.90 8.42 2.16
C ASP A 357 -5.97 9.35 1.35
N SER A 358 -5.10 8.74 0.56
CA SER A 358 -3.85 9.34 0.06
C SER A 358 -3.77 9.43 -1.45
N HIS A 359 -4.79 9.04 -2.20
CA HIS A 359 -4.67 9.10 -3.66
C HIS A 359 -4.82 10.55 -4.13
N PRO A 360 -3.75 11.18 -4.69
CA PRO A 360 -3.89 12.45 -5.37
C PRO A 360 -4.93 12.36 -6.50
N GLY A 361 -5.37 13.53 -6.98
CA GLY A 361 -6.36 13.61 -8.05
C GLY A 361 -5.98 12.75 -9.26
N GLU A 362 -7.01 12.15 -9.87
CA GLU A 362 -6.92 11.33 -11.09
C GLU A 362 -5.97 11.93 -12.13
N VAL A 363 -6.15 13.22 -12.36
CA VAL A 363 -5.50 13.98 -13.42
C VAL A 363 -3.99 14.05 -13.19
N GLU A 364 -3.57 14.36 -11.96
CA GLU A 364 -2.15 14.48 -11.63
C GLU A 364 -1.44 13.12 -11.67
N ARG A 365 -2.09 12.05 -11.22
CA ARG A 365 -1.54 10.69 -11.31
C ARG A 365 -1.41 10.22 -12.74
N ILE A 366 -2.45 10.40 -13.57
CA ILE A 366 -2.40 10.02 -14.99
C ILE A 366 -1.25 10.76 -15.67
N LYS A 367 -1.13 12.07 -15.47
CA LYS A 367 -0.04 12.85 -16.04
C LYS A 367 1.34 12.33 -15.60
N ASN A 368 1.54 12.07 -14.31
CA ASN A 368 2.80 11.51 -13.80
C ASN A 368 3.13 10.14 -14.43
N ILE A 369 2.12 9.29 -14.62
CA ILE A 369 2.26 8.00 -15.31
C ILE A 369 2.63 8.22 -16.79
N GLU A 370 1.97 9.14 -17.49
CA GLU A 370 2.27 9.46 -18.89
C GLU A 370 3.71 9.95 -19.09
N ASP A 371 4.16 10.90 -18.24
CA ASP A 371 5.52 11.43 -18.24
C ASP A 371 6.55 10.30 -17.98
N ALA A 372 6.27 9.41 -17.01
CA ALA A 372 7.12 8.25 -16.74
C ALA A 372 7.14 7.26 -17.92
N ILE A 373 6.00 7.04 -18.61
CA ILE A 373 5.91 6.15 -19.78
C ILE A 373 6.79 6.69 -20.90
N GLU A 374 6.72 8.00 -21.17
CA GLU A 374 7.57 8.65 -22.16
C GLU A 374 9.05 8.47 -21.81
N ALA A 375 9.42 8.79 -20.57
CA ALA A 375 10.80 8.66 -20.08
C ALA A 375 11.35 7.23 -20.17
N LYS A 376 10.50 6.20 -20.01
CA LYS A 376 10.89 4.78 -20.05
C LYS A 376 10.61 4.08 -21.38
N ALA A 377 10.14 4.79 -22.41
CA ALA A 377 9.75 4.21 -23.70
C ALA A 377 10.89 3.40 -24.36
N ALA A 378 12.13 3.88 -24.32
CA ALA A 378 13.28 3.17 -24.87
C ALA A 378 13.63 1.89 -24.08
N ALA A 379 13.48 1.90 -22.76
CA ALA A 379 13.67 0.71 -21.92
C ALA A 379 12.62 -0.36 -22.27
N TYR A 380 11.35 0.04 -22.36
CA TYR A 380 10.25 -0.84 -22.77
C TYR A 380 10.47 -1.45 -24.16
N ARG A 381 10.82 -0.64 -25.18
CA ARG A 381 11.09 -1.14 -26.54
C ARG A 381 12.22 -2.19 -26.56
N ARG A 382 13.29 -1.94 -25.82
CA ARG A 382 14.42 -2.89 -25.69
C ARG A 382 13.99 -4.18 -25.01
N ALA A 383 13.35 -4.09 -23.84
CA ALA A 383 12.92 -5.26 -23.08
C ALA A 383 11.90 -6.11 -23.86
N LYS A 384 10.97 -5.48 -24.58
CA LYS A 384 10.00 -6.15 -25.45
C LYS A 384 10.67 -6.91 -26.60
N SER A 385 11.76 -6.39 -27.15
CA SER A 385 12.51 -7.02 -28.25
C SER A 385 13.39 -8.21 -27.81
N GLN A 386 13.72 -8.30 -26.52
CA GLN A 386 14.57 -9.38 -26.00
C GLN A 386 13.73 -10.63 -25.68
N ILE A 387 14.01 -11.73 -26.39
CA ILE A 387 13.35 -13.04 -26.21
C ILE A 387 13.91 -13.81 -24.99
N VAL A 388 14.98 -13.30 -24.35
CA VAL A 388 15.59 -13.96 -23.20
C VAL A 388 14.68 -13.82 -21.98
N LYS A 389 14.00 -14.91 -21.63
CA LYS A 389 13.22 -15.02 -20.40
C LYS A 389 14.19 -15.37 -19.26
N PRO A 390 14.45 -14.45 -18.31
CA PRO A 390 15.09 -14.78 -17.04
C PRO A 390 14.53 -16.09 -16.46
N GLY A 391 15.42 -16.95 -15.97
CA GLY A 391 15.04 -18.15 -15.24
C GLY A 391 14.23 -17.80 -14.00
N ALA A 392 13.34 -18.72 -13.60
CA ALA A 392 12.45 -18.57 -12.46
C ALA A 392 13.23 -18.21 -11.20
N LEU A 393 12.72 -17.24 -10.45
CA LEU A 393 13.24 -16.93 -9.13
C LEU A 393 12.85 -18.03 -8.14
N PRO A 394 13.69 -18.29 -7.13
CA PRO A 394 13.31 -19.15 -6.03
C PRO A 394 12.04 -18.60 -5.34
N TYR A 395 11.12 -19.49 -4.98
CA TYR A 395 9.91 -19.13 -4.25
C TYR A 395 9.60 -20.13 -3.14
N ARG A 396 8.83 -19.68 -2.14
CA ARG A 396 8.20 -20.51 -1.10
C ARG A 396 6.70 -20.30 -1.17
N TYR A 397 5.94 -21.38 -1.05
CA TYR A 397 4.48 -21.33 -0.96
C TYR A 397 4.05 -21.78 0.43
N ASP A 398 3.22 -20.97 1.08
CA ASP A 398 2.55 -21.31 2.33
C ASP A 398 1.09 -21.65 1.99
N GLU A 399 0.76 -22.94 2.01
CA GLU A 399 -0.58 -23.45 1.65
C GLU A 399 -1.66 -23.00 2.63
N ARG A 400 -1.35 -22.96 3.93
CA ARG A 400 -2.31 -22.57 4.98
C ARG A 400 -2.72 -21.12 4.84
N LEU A 401 -1.77 -20.28 4.45
CA LEU A 401 -2.00 -18.87 4.27
C LEU A 401 -2.28 -18.52 2.80
N GLU A 402 -2.19 -19.43 1.83
CA GLU A 402 -2.24 -19.07 0.40
C GLU A 402 -1.33 -17.86 0.06
N ILE A 403 -0.07 -17.90 0.53
CA ILE A 403 0.93 -16.84 0.27
C ILE A 403 2.09 -17.41 -0.52
N VAL A 404 2.52 -16.69 -1.56
CA VAL A 404 3.77 -16.99 -2.27
C VAL A 404 4.82 -15.94 -1.96
N THR A 405 5.97 -16.35 -1.44
CA THR A 405 7.15 -15.49 -1.25
C THR A 405 8.15 -15.75 -2.36
N VAL A 406 8.52 -14.70 -3.10
CA VAL A 406 9.54 -14.73 -4.17
C VAL A 406 10.83 -14.10 -3.65
N TYR A 407 11.97 -14.73 -3.94
CA TYR A 407 13.28 -14.31 -3.46
C TYR A 407 14.16 -13.81 -4.62
N PRO A 408 14.92 -12.71 -4.45
CA PRO A 408 15.90 -12.27 -5.43
C PRO A 408 16.97 -13.32 -5.69
N ARG A 409 17.60 -13.26 -6.88
CA ARG A 409 18.70 -14.17 -7.22
C ARG A 409 19.83 -14.10 -6.19
N GLY A 410 20.36 -15.27 -5.81
CA GLY A 410 21.43 -15.39 -4.83
C GLY A 410 20.97 -15.39 -3.37
N SER A 411 19.67 -15.24 -3.11
CA SER A 411 19.12 -15.40 -1.75
C SER A 411 19.30 -16.83 -1.25
N LYS A 412 19.73 -16.99 0.01
CA LYS A 412 19.69 -18.28 0.70
C LYS A 412 18.22 -18.62 1.00
N VAL A 413 17.61 -19.48 0.20
CA VAL A 413 16.29 -20.02 0.51
C VAL A 413 16.49 -21.15 1.51
N TYR A 414 16.11 -20.94 2.76
CA TYR A 414 16.06 -22.03 3.74
C TYR A 414 14.98 -23.02 3.32
N SER A 415 15.41 -24.21 2.89
CA SER A 415 14.54 -25.29 2.41
C SER A 415 13.86 -26.07 3.54
N SER A 416 13.59 -25.45 4.69
CA SER A 416 12.85 -26.10 5.78
C SER A 416 11.36 -26.01 5.49
N MET A 417 10.89 -26.84 4.55
CA MET A 417 9.48 -27.29 4.37
C MET A 417 9.29 -28.13 3.10
N ALA A 418 10.37 -28.45 2.36
CA ALA A 418 10.31 -29.38 1.23
C ALA A 418 10.37 -30.88 1.62
N SER A 419 10.34 -31.23 2.91
CA SER A 419 10.33 -32.63 3.36
C SER A 419 9.31 -32.87 4.47
N GLU A 420 8.02 -32.81 4.14
CA GLU A 420 7.00 -33.52 4.90
C GLU A 420 6.07 -34.24 3.91
N SER A 421 6.69 -35.11 3.10
CA SER A 421 6.04 -36.23 2.42
C SER A 421 6.85 -37.52 2.63
N GLN A 422 7.59 -37.62 3.73
CA GLN A 422 8.08 -38.91 4.21
C GLN A 422 6.94 -39.60 4.96
N SER A 423 6.38 -40.60 4.28
CA SER A 423 5.63 -41.74 4.82
C SER A 423 4.97 -41.53 6.19
N VAL A 424 3.65 -41.31 6.17
CA VAL A 424 2.78 -41.86 7.21
C VAL A 424 2.76 -43.37 6.99
N ASP A 425 3.80 -44.04 7.46
CA ASP A 425 3.80 -45.47 7.71
C ASP A 425 4.85 -45.74 8.80
N THR A 426 4.44 -46.48 9.82
CA THR A 426 5.17 -46.86 11.05
C THR A 426 5.18 -45.86 12.21
N LEU A 427 4.00 -45.54 12.75
CA LEU A 427 3.85 -45.16 14.18
C LEU A 427 2.75 -45.94 14.92
N LEU A 428 2.38 -47.12 14.40
CA LEU A 428 1.69 -48.18 15.15
C LEU A 428 2.39 -49.51 14.83
N GLY A 429 3.36 -49.85 15.67
CA GLY A 429 4.19 -51.03 15.53
C GLY A 429 4.93 -51.36 16.83
N LYS A 430 4.21 -51.29 17.95
CA LYS A 430 4.31 -52.15 19.16
C LYS A 430 3.29 -51.70 20.18
#